data_AF-A0A958MAB7-F1
#
_entry.id   AF-A0A958MAB7-F1
#
_cell.length_a   1.000
_cell.length_b   1.000
_cell.length_c   1.000
_cell.angle_alpha   90.00
_cell.angle_beta   90.00
_cell.angle_gamma   90.00
#
_symmetry.space_group_name_H-M   'P 1'
#
loop_
_entity.id
_entity.type
_entity.pdbx_description
1 polymer ?
#
loop_
_entity_poly.entity_id
_entity_poly.type
_entity_poly.pdbx_seq_one_letter_code
_entity_poly.pdbx_strand_id
1 'polypeptide(L)'
;MRILLLGEFSRLHNSLKEGLLKAGHSVTLAGAGDDFKGYPADIDMRPRFFGRNRGPVMLFRKAFLKLFGIDPAALEKGFRFFRLKKNFKGFDVVQLINESTLQTL
;
A
#
# COMPACT_ATOMS: atom_id res chain seq x y z
N MET A 1 -12.93 -14.49 -12.73
CA MET A 1 -13.27 -13.32 -11.89
C MET A 1 -12.06 -12.40 -11.80
N ARG A 2 -12.31 -11.09 -11.67
CA ARG A 2 -11.33 -10.05 -11.39
C ARG A 2 -11.26 -9.85 -9.87
N ILE A 3 -10.11 -10.16 -9.28
CA ILE A 3 -9.88 -10.12 -7.84
C ILE A 3 -8.84 -9.05 -7.53
N LEU A 4 -9.13 -8.18 -6.57
CA LEU A 4 -8.18 -7.22 -6.01
C LEU A 4 -7.77 -7.67 -4.61
N LEU A 5 -6.47 -7.89 -4.41
CA LEU A 5 -5.87 -8.14 -3.10
C LEU A 5 -5.24 -6.84 -2.60
N LEU A 6 -5.77 -6.27 -1.52
CA LEU A 6 -5.27 -5.04 -0.89
C LEU A 6 -4.51 -5.36 0.38
N GLY A 7 -3.23 -4.97 0.42
CA GLY A 7 -2.42 -4.98 1.64
C GLY A 7 -1.27 -5.98 1.67
N GLU A 8 -0.30 -5.88 0.74
CA GLU A 8 0.92 -6.72 0.75
C GLU A 8 1.81 -6.45 1.99
N PHE A 9 2.32 -7.51 2.64
CA PHE A 9 3.25 -7.39 3.77
C PHE A 9 4.16 -8.63 4.00
N SER A 10 3.74 -9.85 3.66
CA SER A 10 4.40 -11.08 4.15
C SER A 10 4.56 -12.19 3.10
N ARG A 11 4.44 -11.88 1.79
CA ARG A 11 4.41 -12.85 0.68
C ARG A 11 3.13 -13.70 0.59
N LEU A 12 2.37 -13.81 1.67
CA LEU A 12 1.09 -14.53 1.70
C LEU A 12 0.23 -14.19 0.47
N HIS A 13 0.19 -12.92 0.11
CA HIS A 13 -0.61 -12.40 -1.00
C HIS A 13 -0.06 -12.76 -2.37
N ASN A 14 1.26 -12.86 -2.50
CA ASN A 14 1.88 -13.35 -3.73
C ASN A 14 1.53 -14.82 -3.95
N SER A 15 1.62 -15.65 -2.91
CA SER A 15 1.24 -17.07 -2.98
C SER A 15 -0.26 -17.25 -3.25
N LEU A 16 -1.13 -16.44 -2.62
CA LEU A 16 -2.56 -16.44 -2.90
C LEU A 16 -2.83 -16.02 -4.36
N LYS A 17 -2.17 -14.97 -4.84
CA LYS A 17 -2.25 -14.53 -6.24
C LYS A 17 -1.85 -15.66 -7.19
N GLU A 18 -0.73 -16.34 -6.94
CA GLU A 18 -0.29 -17.48 -7.75
C GLU A 18 -1.34 -18.61 -7.80
N GLY A 19 -1.96 -18.95 -6.66
CA GLY A 19 -3.03 -19.95 -6.61
C GLY A 19 -4.29 -19.54 -7.37
N LEU A 20 -4.73 -18.30 -7.20
CA LEU A 20 -5.91 -17.76 -7.88
C LEU A 20 -5.69 -17.62 -9.41
N LEU A 21 -4.47 -17.25 -9.83
CA LEU A 21 -4.10 -17.24 -11.25
C LEU A 21 -4.16 -18.65 -11.85
N LYS A 22 -3.63 -19.67 -11.14
CA LYS A 22 -3.72 -21.08 -11.56
C LYS A 22 -5.16 -21.59 -11.64
N ALA A 23 -6.06 -21.05 -10.80
CA ALA A 23 -7.49 -21.33 -10.84
C ALA A 23 -8.26 -20.59 -11.97
N GLY A 24 -7.57 -19.85 -12.85
CA GLY A 24 -8.19 -19.14 -13.98
C GLY A 24 -8.83 -17.80 -13.62
N HIS A 25 -8.44 -17.19 -12.48
CA HIS A 25 -8.86 -15.85 -12.12
C HIS A 25 -7.83 -14.79 -12.57
N SER A 26 -8.29 -13.56 -12.75
CA SER A 26 -7.41 -12.40 -12.96
C SER A 26 -7.22 -11.70 -11.62
N VAL A 27 -5.98 -11.48 -11.21
CA VAL A 27 -5.68 -10.98 -9.86
C VAL A 27 -4.74 -9.78 -9.93
N THR A 28 -5.13 -8.69 -9.26
CA THR A 28 -4.30 -7.51 -9.04
C THR A 28 -3.93 -7.44 -7.57
N LEU A 29 -2.64 -7.33 -7.28
CA LEU A 29 -2.09 -7.13 -5.94
C LEU A 29 -1.66 -5.68 -5.78
N ALA A 30 -2.30 -4.97 -4.85
CA ALA A 30 -1.99 -3.59 -4.52
C ALA A 30 -1.55 -3.49 -3.05
N GLY A 31 -0.40 -2.86 -2.81
CA GLY A 31 0.14 -2.77 -1.47
C GLY A 31 1.38 -1.90 -1.38
N ALA A 32 1.77 -1.58 -0.15
CA ALA A 32 3.03 -0.91 0.13
C ALA A 32 4.19 -1.91 0.28
N GLY A 33 3.91 -3.21 0.34
CA GLY A 33 4.90 -4.23 0.66
C GLY A 33 5.40 -4.11 2.09
N ASP A 34 6.45 -4.85 2.41
CA ASP A 34 7.28 -4.62 3.59
C ASP A 34 8.49 -3.74 3.24
N ASP A 35 8.94 -2.90 4.17
CA ASP A 35 10.20 -2.15 4.04
C ASP A 35 11.44 -3.07 4.14
N PHE A 36 11.26 -4.38 3.95
CA PHE A 36 12.26 -5.42 4.19
C PHE A 36 12.51 -6.29 2.97
N LYS A 37 11.58 -7.18 2.60
CA LYS A 37 11.78 -8.15 1.50
C LYS A 37 11.36 -7.59 0.15
N GLY A 38 10.54 -6.54 0.13
CA GLY A 38 10.17 -5.83 -1.08
C GLY A 38 9.45 -6.71 -2.09
N TYR A 39 8.52 -7.55 -1.63
CA TYR A 39 7.76 -8.43 -2.51
C TYR A 39 7.04 -7.64 -3.60
N PRO A 40 6.92 -8.21 -4.81
CA PRO A 40 6.34 -7.49 -5.94
C PRO A 40 4.84 -7.30 -5.74
N ALA A 41 4.38 -6.08 -5.96
CA ALA A 41 2.98 -5.71 -6.10
C ALA A 41 2.75 -5.09 -7.48
N ASP A 42 1.58 -5.32 -8.07
CA ASP A 42 1.22 -4.72 -9.36
C ASP A 42 0.99 -3.22 -9.22
N ILE A 43 0.47 -2.79 -8.06
CA ILE A 43 0.23 -1.39 -7.73
C ILE A 43 0.98 -1.04 -6.44
N ASP A 44 2.01 -0.21 -6.59
CA ASP A 44 2.84 0.27 -5.48
C ASP A 44 2.21 1.46 -4.74
N MET A 45 1.79 1.20 -3.51
CA MET A 45 1.16 2.18 -2.62
C MET A 45 2.14 2.86 -1.64
N ARG A 46 3.45 2.59 -1.70
CA ARG A 46 4.43 3.18 -0.77
C ARG A 46 4.52 4.71 -0.87
N PRO A 47 4.62 5.44 0.25
CA PRO A 47 4.97 6.86 0.21
C PRO A 47 6.34 7.06 -0.47
N ARG A 48 6.45 8.05 -1.36
CA ARG A 48 7.66 8.32 -2.17
C ARG A 48 8.60 9.30 -1.46
N PHE A 49 8.05 10.31 -0.81
CA PHE A 49 8.83 11.44 -0.28
C PHE A 49 9.10 11.29 1.21
N PHE A 50 8.05 11.17 2.03
CA PHE A 50 8.12 11.04 3.48
C PHE A 50 8.26 9.59 3.96
N GLY A 51 8.15 8.63 3.02
CA GLY A 51 8.41 7.21 3.26
C GLY A 51 9.89 6.82 3.35
N ARG A 52 10.78 7.65 2.81
CA ARG A 52 12.23 7.39 2.85
C ARG A 52 12.87 8.10 4.04
N ASN A 53 13.67 7.36 4.80
CA ASN A 53 14.47 7.88 5.91
C ASN A 53 15.70 8.66 5.42
N ARG A 54 15.50 9.77 4.72
CA ARG A 54 16.57 10.75 4.44
C ARG A 54 16.68 11.72 5.60
N GLY A 55 17.89 11.99 6.08
CA GLY A 55 18.17 12.84 7.25
C GLY A 55 17.30 14.10 7.37
N PRO A 56 17.31 15.03 6.38
CA PRO A 56 16.50 16.26 6.46
C PRO A 56 14.98 16.01 6.41
N VAL A 57 14.53 15.01 5.63
CA VAL A 57 13.10 14.63 5.55
C VAL A 57 12.61 14.07 6.88
N MET A 58 13.42 13.25 7.54
CA MET A 58 13.10 12.71 8.86
C MET A 58 13.02 13.81 9.92
N LEU A 59 13.91 14.80 9.85
CA LEU A 59 13.92 15.93 10.78
C LEU A 59 12.66 16.78 10.62
N PHE A 60 12.28 17.08 9.36
CA PHE A 60 11.02 17.76 9.05
C PHE A 60 9.81 16.94 9.53
N ARG A 61 9.79 15.63 9.26
CA ARG A 61 8.68 14.74 9.65
C ARG A 61 8.48 14.76 11.17
N LYS A 62 9.56 14.67 11.95
CA LYS A 62 9.52 14.77 13.42
C LYS A 62 9.06 16.15 13.91
N ALA A 63 9.56 17.22 13.30
CA ALA A 63 9.16 18.58 13.67
C ALA A 63 7.67 18.81 13.38
N PHE A 64 7.19 18.41 12.21
CA PHE A 64 5.78 18.51 11.82
C PHE A 64 4.87 17.67 12.72
N LEU A 65 5.27 16.43 13.02
CA LEU A 65 4.54 15.57 13.96
C LEU A 65 4.45 16.20 15.35
N LYS A 66 5.52 16.85 15.83
CA LYS A 66 5.52 17.53 17.12
C LYS A 66 4.65 18.79 17.15
N LEU A 67 4.58 19.53 16.04
CA LEU A 67 3.81 20.78 15.94
C LEU A 67 2.31 20.54 15.71
N PHE A 68 1.96 19.58 14.87
CA PHE A 68 0.59 19.37 14.38
C PHE A 68 -0.04 18.07 14.85
N GLY A 69 0.71 17.17 15.49
CA GLY A 69 0.22 15.84 15.92
C GLY A 69 -0.08 14.88 14.75
N ILE A 70 0.22 15.28 13.52
CA ILE A 70 -0.07 14.51 12.30
C ILE A 70 1.23 14.11 11.64
N ASP A 71 1.33 12.87 11.18
CA ASP A 71 2.50 12.38 10.44
C ASP A 71 2.40 12.73 8.94
N PRO A 72 3.33 13.53 8.37
CA PRO A 72 3.39 13.80 6.94
C PRO A 72 3.41 12.55 6.04
N ALA A 73 3.99 11.44 6.52
CA ALA A 73 3.99 10.19 5.75
C ALA A 73 2.60 9.53 5.72
N ALA A 74 1.81 9.65 6.79
CA ALA A 74 0.43 9.19 6.81
C ALA A 74 -0.43 10.00 5.83
N LEU A 75 -0.24 11.33 5.79
CA LEU A 75 -0.88 12.21 4.81
C LEU A 75 -0.51 11.83 3.37
N GLU A 76 0.78 11.58 3.09
CA GLU A 76 1.22 11.15 1.76
C GLU A 76 0.61 9.80 1.35
N LYS A 77 0.55 8.83 2.28
CA LYS A 77 -0.14 7.55 2.06
C LYS A 77 -1.61 7.80 1.68
N GLY A 78 -2.30 8.67 2.42
CA GLY A 78 -3.70 9.03 2.14
C GLY A 78 -3.90 9.65 0.77
N PHE A 79 -3.14 10.68 0.46
CA PHE A 79 -3.19 11.32 -0.84
C PHE A 79 -2.94 10.32 -1.98
N ARG A 80 -1.96 9.42 -1.80
CA ARG A 80 -1.64 8.41 -2.80
C ARG A 80 -2.75 7.37 -2.96
N PHE A 81 -3.38 6.94 -1.86
CA PHE A 81 -4.55 6.07 -1.91
C PHE A 81 -5.69 6.72 -2.70
N PHE A 82 -6.05 7.97 -2.41
CA PHE A 82 -7.11 8.68 -3.14
C PHE A 82 -6.79 8.83 -4.63
N ARG A 83 -5.52 9.06 -4.97
CA ARG A 83 -5.09 9.10 -6.37
C ARG A 83 -5.22 7.75 -7.08
N LEU A 84 -4.88 6.65 -6.40
CA LEU A 84 -4.94 5.29 -6.92
C LEU A 84 -6.33 4.65 -6.84
N LYS A 85 -7.26 5.22 -6.06
CA LYS A 85 -8.63 4.72 -5.88
C LYS A 85 -9.37 4.48 -7.20
N LYS A 86 -9.04 5.24 -8.25
CA LYS A 86 -9.59 5.04 -9.59
C LYS A 86 -9.26 3.66 -10.17
N ASN A 87 -8.11 3.08 -9.80
CA ASN A 87 -7.64 1.78 -10.24
C ASN A 87 -8.26 0.62 -9.45
N PHE A 88 -9.00 0.89 -8.37
CA PHE A 88 -9.60 -0.13 -7.49
C PHE A 88 -11.08 -0.37 -7.80
N LYS A 89 -11.52 -0.05 -9.02
CA LYS A 89 -12.90 -0.24 -9.49
C LYS A 89 -13.00 -1.39 -10.49
N GLY A 90 -14.18 -1.98 -10.58
CA GLY A 90 -14.48 -3.02 -11.58
C GLY A 90 -13.88 -4.39 -11.24
N PHE A 91 -13.60 -4.66 -9.96
CA PHE A 91 -13.30 -6.01 -9.49
C PHE A 91 -14.59 -6.68 -9.02
N ASP A 92 -14.67 -7.99 -9.24
CA ASP A 92 -15.80 -8.80 -8.80
C ASP A 92 -15.68 -9.08 -7.29
N VAL A 93 -14.43 -9.22 -6.80
CA VAL A 93 -14.10 -9.42 -5.39
C VAL A 93 -12.93 -8.51 -5.00
N VAL A 94 -13.05 -7.85 -3.84
CA VAL A 94 -11.97 -7.12 -3.20
C VAL A 94 -11.71 -7.74 -1.84
N GLN A 95 -10.49 -8.24 -1.63
CA GLN A 95 -10.06 -8.76 -0.34
C GLN A 95 -9.12 -7.75 0.30
N LEU A 96 -9.56 -7.17 1.42
CA LEU A 96 -8.69 -6.41 2.30
C LEU A 96 -8.02 -7.39 3.25
N ILE A 97 -6.69 -7.39 3.26
CA ILE A 97 -5.92 -8.36 4.04
C ILE A 97 -5.03 -7.66 5.06
N ASN A 98 -4.58 -6.43 4.76
CA ASN A 98 -3.87 -5.59 5.71
C ASN A 98 -4.33 -4.13 5.62
N GLU A 99 -4.94 -3.66 6.70
CA GLU A 99 -5.45 -2.31 6.87
C GLU A 99 -4.36 -1.24 6.96
N SER A 100 -3.13 -1.60 7.32
CA SER A 100 -2.01 -0.62 7.40
C SER A 100 -1.70 0.06 6.06
N THR A 101 -2.14 -0.54 4.94
CA THR A 101 -2.05 0.07 3.60
C THR A 101 -3.14 1.12 3.34
N LEU A 102 -4.21 1.11 4.13
CA LEU A 102 -5.32 2.05 4.09
C LEU A 102 -5.34 3.02 5.29
N GLN A 103 -4.48 2.82 6.28
CA GLN A 103 -4.36 3.71 7.43
C GLN A 103 -3.69 5.02 7.00
N THR A 104 -4.48 6.10 7.02
CA THR A 104 -4.14 7.37 6.37
C THR A 104 -4.14 8.57 7.31
N LEU A 105 -4.53 8.38 8.57
CA LEU A 105 -4.44 9.32 9.69
C LEU A 105 -4.31 8.53 10.99
#